data_AF-A0A529X4T4-F1
#
_entry.id   AF-A0A529X4T4-F1
#
_cell.length_a   1.000
_cell.length_b   1.000
_cell.length_c   1.000
_cell.angle_alpha   90.00
_cell.angle_beta   90.00
_cell.angle_gamma   90.00
#
_symmetry.space_group_name_H-M   'P 1'
#
loop_
_entity.id
_entity.type
_entity.pdbx_description
1 polymer ?
#
loop_
_entity_poly.entity_id
_entity_poly.type
_entity_poly.pdbx_seq_one_letter_code
_entity_poly.pdbx_strand_id
1 'polypeptide(L)' 'HNVTDPIESLMLSAVEVQRAYAQALLVDRKALEGFQDRNDALMATQTLKCAYRTDVEPILAMARLRTGGAIDPVA' A
#
# COMPACT_ATOMS: atom_id res chain seq x y z
N HIS A 1 21.64 -3.62 2.98
CA HIS A 1 21.56 -5.00 2.45
C HIS A 1 22.83 -5.74 2.87
N ASN A 2 22.90 -6.17 4.13
CA ASN A 2 24.14 -6.71 4.70
C ASN A 2 24.17 -8.24 4.71
N VAL A 3 23.02 -8.88 4.45
CA VAL A 3 22.79 -10.33 4.59
C VAL A 3 21.86 -10.91 3.51
N THR A 4 21.56 -10.14 2.47
CA THR A 4 20.60 -10.47 1.40
C THR A 4 21.14 -10.01 0.05
N ASP A 5 20.64 -10.56 -1.06
CA ASP A 5 20.93 -10.02 -2.39
C ASP A 5 20.48 -8.55 -2.45
N PRO A 6 21.39 -7.59 -2.73
CA PRO A 6 21.04 -6.17 -2.74
C PRO A 6 19.98 -5.80 -3.78
N ILE A 7 19.95 -6.46 -4.94
CA ILE A 7 18.99 -6.17 -6.00
C ILE A 7 17.60 -6.63 -5.56
N GLU A 8 17.47 -7.88 -5.10
CA GLU A 8 16.20 -8.39 -4.58
C GLU A 8 15.68 -7.54 -3.43
N SER A 9 16.57 -7.14 -2.52
CA SER A 9 16.21 -6.31 -1.36
C SER A 9 15.70 -4.94 -1.76
N LEU A 10 16.34 -4.30 -2.75
CA LEU A 10 15.89 -3.00 -3.27
C LEU A 10 14.55 -3.13 -3.99
N MET A 11 14.36 -4.20 -4.75
CA MET A 11 13.11 -4.47 -5.46
C MET A 11 11.96 -4.65 -4.47
N LEU A 12 12.12 -5.52 -3.46
CA LEU A 12 11.12 -5.71 -2.40
C LEU A 12 10.85 -4.41 -1.64
N SER A 13 11.89 -3.62 -1.32
CA SER A 13 11.71 -2.33 -0.63
C SER A 13 10.88 -1.35 -1.47
N ALA A 14 11.13 -1.29 -2.79
CA ALA A 14 10.35 -0.46 -3.70
C ALA A 14 8.89 -0.92 -3.80
N VAL A 15 8.65 -2.24 -3.84
CA VAL A 15 7.29 -2.80 -3.81
C VAL A 15 6.55 -2.39 -2.54
N GLU A 16 7.19 -2.47 -1.37
CA GLU A 16 6.54 -2.11 -0.11
C GLU A 16 6.23 -0.62 0.01
N VAL A 17 7.08 0.26 -0.52
CA VAL A 17 6.77 1.70 -0.60
C VAL A 17 5.55 1.94 -1.49
N GLN A 18 5.48 1.28 -2.65
CA GLN A 18 4.34 1.37 -3.55
C GLN A 18 3.06 0.79 -2.92
N ARG A 19 3.16 -0.30 -2.16
CA ARG A 19 2.04 -0.91 -1.42
C ARG A 19 1.47 0.07 -0.41
N ALA A 20 2.32 0.63 0.45
CA ALA A 20 1.90 1.61 1.44
C ALA A 20 1.27 2.85 0.79
N TYR A 21 1.83 3.32 -0.32
CA TYR A 21 1.28 4.43 -1.09
C TYR A 21 -0.11 4.10 -1.67
N ALA A 22 -0.27 2.95 -2.33
CA ALA A 22 -1.54 2.52 -2.88
C ALA A 22 -2.62 2.37 -1.80
N GLN A 23 -2.28 1.77 -0.66
CA GLN A 23 -3.20 1.69 0.49
C GLN A 23 -3.59 3.08 1.01
N ALA A 24 -2.67 4.04 1.09
CA ALA A 24 -2.97 5.41 1.51
C ALA A 24 -3.91 6.16 0.55
N LEU A 25 -3.88 5.82 -0.74
CA LEU A 25 -4.80 6.35 -1.75
C LEU A 25 -6.22 5.77 -1.62
N LEU A 26 -6.39 4.61 -1.00
CA LEU A 26 -7.70 3.98 -0.76
C LEU A 26 -8.43 4.50 0.47
N VAL A 27 -7.80 5.38 1.26
CA VAL A 27 -8.43 5.96 2.45
C VAL A 27 -9.58 6.88 2.03
N ASP A 28 -10.79 6.61 2.54
CA ASP A 28 -11.92 7.54 2.46
C ASP A 28 -11.64 8.77 3.35
N ARG A 29 -11.09 9.82 2.73
CA ARG A 29 -10.70 11.06 3.42
C ARG A 29 -11.91 11.80 3.99
N LYS A 30 -13.03 11.81 3.28
CA LYS A 30 -14.24 12.50 3.71
C LYS A 30 -14.83 11.82 4.95
N ALA A 31 -14.90 10.49 4.96
CA ALA A 31 -15.34 9.76 6.14
C ALA A 31 -14.37 9.93 7.32
N LEU A 32 -13.06 9.89 7.06
CA LEU A 32 -12.04 10.08 8.09
C LEU A 32 -12.15 11.44 8.77
N GLU A 33 -12.22 12.53 8.00
CA GLU A 33 -12.42 13.90 8.51
C GLU A 33 -13.69 13.97 9.37
N GLY A 34 -14.80 13.42 8.89
CA GLY A 34 -16.06 13.40 9.64
C GLY A 34 -16.01 12.60 10.95
N PHE A 35 -15.14 11.58 11.08
CA PHE A 35 -14.92 10.89 12.34
C PHE A 35 -13.98 11.66 13.27
N GLN A 36 -12.95 12.32 12.72
CA GLN A 36 -12.03 13.18 13.47
C GLN A 36 -12.76 14.37 14.10
N ASP A 37 -13.58 15.09 13.32
CA ASP A 37 -14.33 16.27 13.80
C ASP A 37 -15.31 15.95 14.94
N ARG A 38 -15.79 14.70 15.00
CA ARG A 38 -16.72 14.22 16.02
C ARG A 38 -16.05 13.46 17.16
N ASN A 39 -14.71 13.43 17.20
CA ASN A 39 -13.92 12.68 18.17
C ASN A 39 -14.24 11.17 18.22
N ASP A 40 -14.66 10.58 17.09
CA ASP A 40 -14.91 9.15 16.98
C ASP A 40 -13.61 8.40 16.63
N ALA A 41 -12.75 8.23 17.64
CA ALA A 41 -11.43 7.62 17.48
C ALA A 41 -11.48 6.17 16.96
N LEU A 42 -12.52 5.42 17.33
CA LEU A 42 -12.71 4.04 16.90
C LEU A 42 -12.96 3.98 15.39
N MET A 43 -13.90 4.78 14.90
CA MET A 43 -14.24 4.79 13.48
C MET A 43 -13.14 5.44 12.63
N ALA A 44 -12.47 6.49 13.11
CA ALA A 44 -11.31 7.06 12.43
C ALA A 44 -10.20 6.01 12.22
N THR A 45 -9.89 5.23 13.26
CA THR A 45 -8.91 4.14 13.17
C THR A 45 -9.37 3.03 12.21
N GLN A 46 -10.66 2.69 12.25
CA GLN A 46 -11.22 1.67 11.37
C GLN A 46 -11.18 2.09 9.90
N THR A 47 -11.45 3.36 9.58
CA THR A 47 -11.35 3.90 8.20
C THR A 47 -9.93 3.73 7.64
N LEU A 48 -8.89 4.04 8.42
CA LEU A 48 -7.50 3.79 8.02
C LEU A 48 -7.21 2.30 7.86
N LYS A 49 -7.68 1.46 8.79
CA LYS A 49 -7.48 -0.01 8.74
C LYS A 49 -8.15 -0.66 7.54
N CYS A 50 -9.31 -0.17 7.09
CA CYS A 50 -9.97 -0.68 5.89
C CYS A 50 -9.05 -0.53 4.66
N ALA A 51 -8.47 0.66 4.48
CA ALA A 51 -7.54 0.92 3.40
C ALA A 51 -6.22 0.12 3.55
N TYR A 52 -5.62 0.13 4.75
CA TYR A 52 -4.36 -0.57 5.05
C TYR A 52 -4.45 -2.10 4.92
N ARG A 53 -5.60 -2.69 5.23
CA ARG A 53 -5.81 -4.15 5.11
C ARG A 53 -6.19 -4.59 3.71
N THR A 54 -6.48 -3.66 2.81
CA THR A 54 -6.79 -4.00 1.43
C THR A 54 -5.54 -4.60 0.80
N ASP A 55 -5.67 -5.80 0.25
CA ASP A 55 -4.63 -6.38 -0.58
C ASP A 55 -4.57 -5.61 -1.91
N VAL A 56 -3.47 -4.89 -2.09
CA VAL A 56 -3.21 -4.07 -3.27
C VAL A 56 -2.19 -4.73 -4.21
N GLU A 57 -1.71 -5.95 -3.93
CA GLU A 57 -0.75 -6.62 -4.81
C GLU A 57 -1.28 -6.76 -6.25
N PRO A 58 -2.56 -7.09 -6.50
CA PRO A 58 -3.09 -7.14 -7.87
C PRO A 58 -2.99 -5.80 -8.62
N ILE A 59 -3.12 -4.67 -7.91
CA ILE A 59 -2.97 -3.33 -8.50
C ILE A 59 -1.51 -3.08 -8.89
N LEU A 60 -0.58 -3.41 -8.00
CA LEU A 60 0.86 -3.23 -8.24
C LEU A 60 1.35 -4.14 -9.38
N ALA A 61 0.93 -5.41 -9.39
CA ALA A 61 1.19 -6.36 -10.46
C ALA A 61 0.71 -5.84 -11.82
N MET A 62 -0.52 -5.36 -11.91
CA MET A 62 -1.07 -4.82 -13.16
C MET A 62 -0.36 -3.53 -13.59
N ALA A 63 0.02 -2.67 -12.64
CA ALA A 63 0.78 -1.45 -12.92
C ALA A 63 2.13 -1.80 -13.57
N ARG A 64 2.88 -2.74 -12.99
CA ARG A 64 4.15 -3.24 -13.56
C ARG A 64 3.94 -3.80 -14.97
N LEU A 65 2.95 -4.68 -15.13
CA LEU A 65 2.64 -5.29 -16.43
C LEU A 65 2.35 -4.25 -17.51
N ARG A 66 1.56 -3.21 -17.19
CA ARG A 66 1.23 -2.13 -18.14
C ARG A 66 2.45 -1.27 -18.51
N THR A 67 3.44 -1.18 -17.64
CA THR A 67 4.70 -0.47 -17.91
C THR A 67 5.79 -1.39 -18.46
N GLY A 68 5.48 -2.64 -18.81
CA GLY A 68 6.42 -3.61 -19.38
C GLY A 68 7.34 -4.29 -18.36
N GLY A 69 7.05 -4.17 -17.06
CA GLY A 69 7.77 -4.85 -15.98
C GLY A 69 7.20 -6.23 -15.66
N ALA A 70 7.93 -6.99 -14.84
CA ALA A 70 7.49 -8.29 -14.35
C ALA A 70 6.34 -8.16 -13.35
N ILE A 71 5.38 -9.10 -13.41
CA ILE A 71 4.26 -9.20 -12.45
C ILE A 71 4.82 -9.49 -11.05
N ASP A 72 5.66 -10.52 -10.97
CA ASP A 72 6.47 -10.83 -9.80
C ASP A 72 7.92 -10.41 -10.06
N PRO A 73 8.43 -9.39 -9.36
CA PRO A 73 9.77 -8.89 -9.60
C PRO A 73 10.89 -9.84 -9.13
N VAL A 74 10.66 -10.79 -8.22
CA VAL A 74 11.72 -11.62 -7.61
C VAL A 74 11.60 -13.12 -7.93
N ALA A 75 10.51 -13.55 -8.60
CA ALA A 75 10.24 -14.97 -8.91
C ALA A 75 11.37 -15.73 -9.62
#